data_AF-A0A2S7W883-F1
#
_entry.id   AF-A0A2S7W883-F1
#
_cell.length_a   1.000
_cell.length_b   1.000
_cell.length_c   1.000
_cell.angle_alpha   90.00
_cell.angle_beta   90.00
_cell.angle_gamma   90.00
#
_symmetry.space_group_name_H-M   'P 1'
#
loop_
_entity.id
_entity.type
_entity.pdbx_description
1 polymer ?
#
loop_
_entity_poly.entity_id
_entity_poly.type
_entity_poly.pdbx_seq_one_letter_code
_entity_poly.pdbx_strand_id
1 'polypeptide(L)'
;MFQNISVFSQESNYELIKKELTKEQNELLEKEQEILKANREAFKASLTKEQLLILEDKNLSKDEIKNRLMATFSKEQKNMVRNQQMRLQMTRETFRKSLTNEQRKMLKERIDKIRNARDRGELKDGPRNRNSDGRNIRNRGN
;
A
#
# COMPACT_ATOMS: atom_id res chain seq x y z
N MET A 1 -13.29 -13.91 8.29
CA MET A 1 -13.10 -12.54 8.84
C MET A 1 -11.86 -11.92 8.20
N PHE A 2 -12.02 -10.86 7.39
CA PHE A 2 -10.90 -10.09 6.85
C PHE A 2 -10.18 -9.39 8.01
N GLN A 3 -9.14 -10.04 8.52
CA GLN A 3 -8.36 -9.62 9.66
C GLN A 3 -7.73 -8.24 9.41
N ASN A 4 -8.11 -7.26 10.26
CA ASN A 4 -7.65 -5.88 10.36
C ASN A 4 -6.16 -5.73 10.76
N ILE A 5 -5.28 -6.65 10.37
CA ILE A 5 -3.89 -6.71 10.90
C ILE A 5 -2.99 -5.62 10.29
N SER A 6 -3.38 -5.01 9.15
CA SER A 6 -2.58 -3.96 8.50
C SER A 6 -2.91 -2.53 8.96
N VAL A 7 -4.04 -2.30 9.64
CA VAL A 7 -4.55 -0.94 9.87
C VAL A 7 -3.82 -0.26 11.04
N PHE A 8 -3.62 -0.99 12.14
CA PHE A 8 -3.00 -0.47 13.37
C PHE A 8 -1.53 0.01 13.18
N SER A 9 -0.75 -0.72 12.37
CA SER A 9 0.61 -0.32 12.05
C SER A 9 0.69 0.84 11.04
N GLN A 10 -0.38 1.09 10.29
CA GLN A 10 -0.46 2.24 9.39
C GLN A 10 -0.88 3.50 10.16
N GLU A 11 -1.79 3.38 11.14
CA GLU A 11 -2.28 4.49 11.97
C GLU A 11 -1.15 5.16 12.78
N SER A 12 -0.34 4.39 13.50
CA SER A 12 0.76 4.92 14.32
C SER A 12 1.81 5.70 13.52
N ASN A 13 2.16 5.23 12.32
CA ASN A 13 3.09 5.95 11.44
C ASN A 13 2.43 7.18 10.79
N TYR A 14 1.13 7.11 10.53
CA TYR A 14 0.36 8.18 9.92
C TYR A 14 0.19 9.37 10.87
N GLU A 15 -0.11 9.12 12.15
CA GLU A 15 -0.20 10.17 13.17
C GLU A 15 1.11 10.92 13.38
N LEU A 16 2.24 10.20 13.33
CA LEU A 16 3.57 10.80 13.42
C LEU A 16 3.90 11.70 12.23
N ILE A 17 3.39 11.36 11.04
CA ILE A 17 3.55 12.15 9.82
C ILE A 17 2.63 13.38 9.86
N LYS A 18 1.37 13.22 10.28
CA LYS A 18 0.39 14.32 10.36
C LYS A 18 0.88 15.53 11.17
N LYS A 19 1.66 15.30 12.23
CA LYS A 19 2.22 16.36 13.08
C LYS A 19 3.21 17.29 12.36
N GLU A 20 3.82 16.82 11.28
CA GLU A 20 4.85 17.55 10.52
C GLU A 20 4.28 18.23 9.26
N LEU A 21 2.97 18.06 9.02
CA LEU A 21 2.26 18.58 7.86
C LEU A 21 1.48 19.85 8.21
N THR A 22 1.30 20.71 7.21
CA THR A 22 0.43 21.88 7.35
C THR A 22 -1.04 21.45 7.48
N LYS A 23 -1.90 22.35 7.97
CA LYS A 23 -3.35 22.10 8.04
C LYS A 23 -3.93 21.71 6.68
N GLU A 24 -3.57 22.45 5.64
CA GLU A 24 -4.00 22.19 4.26
C GLU A 24 -3.52 20.81 3.74
N GLN A 25 -2.29 20.42 4.05
CA GLN A 25 -1.75 19.10 3.70
C GLN A 25 -2.49 17.97 4.43
N ASN A 26 -2.88 18.17 5.69
CA ASN A 26 -3.65 17.21 6.48
C ASN A 26 -5.09 17.09 5.96
N GLU A 27 -5.75 18.20 5.65
CA GLU A 27 -7.09 18.21 5.04
C GLU A 27 -7.10 17.49 3.69
N LEU A 28 -6.04 17.66 2.88
CA LEU A 28 -5.88 16.92 1.64
C LEU A 28 -5.83 15.41 1.89
N LEU A 29 -5.10 14.95 2.91
CA LEU A 29 -5.01 13.53 3.25
C LEU A 29 -6.33 12.97 3.79
N GLU A 30 -7.08 13.73 4.58
CA GLU A 30 -8.36 13.30 5.15
C GLU A 30 -9.43 13.13 4.07
N LYS A 31 -9.57 14.12 3.17
CA LYS A 31 -10.44 14.01 1.99
C LYS A 31 -10.11 12.78 1.14
N GLU A 32 -8.83 12.51 0.97
CA GLU A 32 -8.35 11.35 0.23
C GLU A 32 -8.68 10.02 0.92
N GLN A 33 -8.60 9.97 2.26
CA GLN A 33 -9.01 8.80 3.04
C GLN A 33 -10.51 8.52 2.92
N GLU A 34 -11.36 9.55 2.94
CA GLU A 34 -12.81 9.38 2.76
C GLU A 34 -13.14 8.79 1.39
N ILE A 35 -12.51 9.31 0.33
CA ILE A 35 -12.74 8.79 -1.01
C ILE A 35 -12.22 7.34 -1.14
N LEU A 36 -11.11 7.00 -0.48
CA LEU A 36 -10.63 5.62 -0.42
C LEU A 36 -11.61 4.68 0.30
N LYS A 37 -12.23 5.13 1.39
CA LYS A 37 -13.26 4.35 2.12
C LYS A 37 -14.48 4.13 1.23
N ALA A 38 -15.01 5.19 0.63
CA ALA A 38 -16.16 5.09 -0.28
C ALA A 38 -15.87 4.16 -1.47
N ASN A 39 -14.70 4.26 -2.09
CA ASN A 39 -14.32 3.38 -3.20
C ASN A 39 -14.14 1.93 -2.76
N ARG A 40 -13.63 1.69 -1.54
CA ARG A 40 -13.54 0.34 -0.98
C ARG A 40 -14.92 -0.26 -0.74
N GLU A 41 -15.87 0.53 -0.22
CA GLU A 41 -17.24 0.11 0.01
C GLU A 41 -17.98 -0.18 -1.31
N ALA A 42 -17.87 0.72 -2.28
CA ALA A 42 -18.42 0.52 -3.63
C ALA A 42 -17.84 -0.74 -4.30
N PHE A 43 -16.53 -0.94 -4.21
CA PHE A 43 -15.89 -2.14 -4.75
C PHE A 43 -16.35 -3.40 -4.03
N LYS A 44 -16.48 -3.37 -2.70
CA LYS A 44 -16.98 -4.50 -1.91
C LYS A 44 -18.43 -4.84 -2.27
N ALA A 45 -19.28 -3.83 -2.46
CA ALA A 45 -20.66 -4.02 -2.90
C ALA A 45 -20.77 -4.60 -4.32
N SER A 46 -19.76 -4.35 -5.17
CA SER A 46 -19.71 -4.91 -6.52
C SER A 46 -19.35 -6.39 -6.58
N LEU A 47 -18.89 -7.00 -5.49
CA LEU A 47 -18.40 -8.39 -5.49
C LEU A 47 -19.53 -9.40 -5.58
N THR A 48 -19.35 -10.42 -6.43
CA THR A 48 -20.30 -11.53 -6.57
C THR A 48 -20.08 -12.60 -5.50
N LYS A 49 -21.07 -13.48 -5.31
CA LYS A 49 -20.97 -14.62 -4.37
C LYS A 49 -19.76 -15.51 -4.67
N GLU A 50 -19.50 -15.80 -5.95
CA GLU A 50 -18.33 -16.58 -6.38
C GLU A 50 -17.01 -15.91 -6.00
N GLN A 51 -16.92 -14.58 -6.17
CA GLN A 51 -15.74 -13.80 -5.78
C GLN A 51 -15.54 -13.79 -4.26
N LEU A 52 -16.61 -13.74 -3.49
CA LEU A 52 -16.54 -13.82 -2.02
C LEU A 52 -16.02 -15.20 -1.56
N LEU A 53 -16.44 -16.29 -2.22
CA LEU A 53 -15.94 -17.63 -1.90
C LEU A 53 -14.43 -17.76 -2.15
N ILE A 54 -13.91 -17.18 -3.25
CA ILE A 54 -12.46 -17.13 -3.53
C ILE A 54 -11.70 -16.43 -2.39
N LEU A 55 -12.29 -15.40 -1.79
CA LEU A 55 -11.67 -14.64 -0.71
C LEU A 55 -11.72 -15.36 0.65
N GLU A 56 -12.67 -16.26 0.85
CA GLU A 56 -12.84 -17.01 2.10
C GLU A 56 -12.01 -18.31 2.14
N ASP A 57 -11.50 -18.75 0.99
CA ASP A 57 -10.68 -19.95 0.87
C ASP A 57 -9.35 -19.81 1.62
N LYS A 58 -9.21 -20.57 2.71
CA LYS A 58 -8.01 -20.58 3.56
C LYS A 58 -6.88 -21.46 3.00
N ASN A 59 -7.16 -22.29 2.00
CA ASN A 59 -6.18 -23.22 1.44
C ASN A 59 -5.30 -22.54 0.37
N LEU A 60 -5.71 -21.37 -0.12
CA LEU A 60 -4.97 -20.61 -1.12
C LEU A 60 -4.04 -19.59 -0.48
N SER A 61 -2.86 -19.42 -1.08
CA SER A 61 -1.97 -18.32 -0.75
C SER A 61 -2.59 -16.97 -1.15
N LYS A 62 -2.11 -15.88 -0.54
CA LYS A 62 -2.60 -14.52 -0.84
C LYS A 62 -2.44 -14.15 -2.33
N ASP A 63 -1.35 -14.60 -2.95
CA ASP A 63 -1.08 -14.33 -4.35
C ASP A 63 -2.00 -15.15 -5.27
N GLU A 64 -2.31 -16.39 -4.92
CA GLU A 64 -3.27 -17.21 -5.64
C GLU A 64 -4.69 -16.66 -5.52
N ILE A 65 -5.13 -16.27 -4.32
CA ILE A 65 -6.43 -15.59 -4.11
C ILE A 65 -6.51 -14.36 -5.01
N LYS A 66 -5.47 -13.52 -5.02
CA LYS A 66 -5.41 -12.32 -5.86
C LYS A 66 -5.54 -12.66 -7.35
N ASN A 67 -4.76 -13.62 -7.84
CA ASN A 67 -4.76 -13.97 -9.26
C ASN A 67 -6.11 -14.55 -9.71
N ARG A 68 -6.69 -15.46 -8.92
CA ARG A 68 -8.03 -16.03 -9.18
C ARG A 68 -9.10 -14.95 -9.15
N LEU A 69 -9.09 -14.11 -8.13
CA LEU A 69 -10.05 -13.02 -7.99
C LEU A 69 -9.96 -12.04 -9.19
N MET A 70 -8.75 -11.64 -9.59
CA MET A 70 -8.56 -10.74 -10.74
C MET A 70 -9.06 -11.34 -12.06
N ALA A 71 -8.94 -12.66 -12.24
CA ALA A 71 -9.46 -13.35 -13.41
C ALA A 71 -10.99 -13.24 -13.49
N THR A 72 -11.68 -13.29 -12.35
CA THR A 72 -13.15 -13.21 -12.26
C THR A 72 -13.72 -11.79 -12.36
N PHE A 73 -12.89 -10.75 -12.46
CA PHE A 73 -13.42 -9.38 -12.48
C PHE A 73 -14.16 -9.03 -13.77
N SER A 74 -15.34 -8.43 -13.59
CA SER A 74 -16.12 -7.82 -14.67
C SER A 74 -15.39 -6.61 -15.26
N LYS A 75 -15.86 -6.15 -16.43
CA LYS A 75 -15.32 -4.94 -17.07
C LYS A 75 -15.44 -3.71 -16.15
N GLU A 76 -16.56 -3.60 -15.45
CA GLU A 76 -16.83 -2.52 -14.50
C GLU A 76 -15.88 -2.58 -13.30
N GLN A 77 -15.73 -3.75 -12.68
CA GLN A 77 -14.79 -3.96 -11.57
C GLN A 77 -13.34 -3.64 -11.97
N LYS A 78 -12.92 -4.08 -13.17
CA LYS A 78 -11.60 -3.75 -13.74
C LYS A 78 -11.43 -2.24 -13.91
N ASN A 79 -12.46 -1.54 -14.38
CA ASN A 79 -12.42 -0.09 -14.53
C ASN A 79 -12.37 0.64 -13.19
N MET A 80 -13.13 0.20 -12.18
CA MET A 80 -13.06 0.74 -10.82
C MET A 80 -11.64 0.64 -10.25
N VAL A 81 -10.99 -0.52 -10.40
CA VAL A 81 -9.60 -0.73 -9.94
C VAL A 81 -8.62 0.16 -10.69
N ARG A 82 -8.72 0.25 -12.03
CA ARG A 82 -7.83 1.12 -12.83
C ARG A 82 -7.99 2.59 -12.49
N ASN A 83 -9.23 3.07 -12.41
CA ASN A 83 -9.52 4.46 -12.05
C ASN A 83 -8.94 4.79 -10.67
N GLN A 84 -9.08 3.85 -9.73
CA GLN A 84 -8.51 4.01 -8.40
C GLN A 84 -6.98 4.04 -8.40
N GLN A 85 -6.31 3.22 -9.24
CA GLN A 85 -4.86 3.24 -9.40
C GLN A 85 -4.37 4.59 -9.95
N MET A 86 -5.01 5.08 -11.01
CA MET A 86 -4.68 6.38 -11.62
C MET A 86 -4.88 7.52 -10.61
N ARG A 87 -6.01 7.52 -9.90
CA ARG A 87 -6.30 8.51 -8.86
C ARG A 87 -5.24 8.50 -7.77
N LEU A 88 -4.87 7.34 -7.24
CA LEU A 88 -3.81 7.21 -6.24
C LEU A 88 -2.47 7.73 -6.74
N GLN A 89 -2.13 7.52 -8.00
CA GLN A 89 -0.92 8.08 -8.58
C GLN A 89 -0.96 9.60 -8.59
N MET A 90 -2.04 10.18 -9.09
CA MET A 90 -2.23 11.64 -9.14
C MET A 90 -2.20 12.26 -7.74
N THR A 91 -2.94 11.70 -6.78
CA THR A 91 -2.96 12.16 -5.39
C THR A 91 -1.57 12.08 -4.74
N ARG A 92 -0.79 11.02 -5.01
CA ARG A 92 0.59 10.91 -4.51
C ARG A 92 1.49 11.99 -5.10
N GLU A 93 1.31 12.31 -6.37
CA GLU A 93 2.09 13.36 -7.03
C GLU A 93 1.72 14.75 -6.53
N THR A 94 0.43 15.06 -6.35
CA THR A 94 -0.02 16.34 -5.79
C THR A 94 0.46 16.51 -4.36
N PHE A 95 0.33 15.47 -3.53
CA PHE A 95 0.85 15.49 -2.16
C PHE A 95 2.38 15.66 -2.13
N ARG A 96 3.14 14.97 -2.99
CA ARG A 96 4.59 15.17 -3.06
C ARG A 96 4.97 16.59 -3.45
N LYS A 97 4.22 17.21 -4.36
CA LYS A 97 4.43 18.60 -4.79
C LYS A 97 4.12 19.59 -3.67
N SER A 98 3.15 19.31 -2.80
CA SER A 98 2.83 20.20 -1.67
C SER A 98 3.85 20.17 -0.54
N LEU A 99 4.68 19.11 -0.45
CA LEU A 99 5.72 19.00 0.58
C LEU A 99 6.93 19.90 0.31
N THR A 100 7.40 20.58 1.35
CA THR A 100 8.68 21.32 1.33
C THR A 100 9.88 20.38 1.29
N ASN A 101 11.06 20.89 0.93
CA ASN A 101 12.29 20.09 0.91
C ASN A 101 12.66 19.54 2.29
N GLU A 102 12.42 20.31 3.35
CA GLU A 102 12.64 19.90 4.74
C GLU A 102 11.69 18.78 5.14
N GLN A 103 10.39 18.93 4.83
CA GLN A 103 9.39 17.90 5.07
C GLN A 103 9.74 16.60 4.32
N ARG A 104 10.19 16.68 3.06
CA ARG A 104 10.63 15.50 2.29
C ARG A 104 11.82 14.80 2.92
N LYS A 105 12.82 15.55 3.40
CA LYS A 105 14.00 15.00 4.07
C LYS A 105 13.60 14.30 5.38
N MET A 106 12.80 14.96 6.22
CA MET A 106 12.27 14.41 7.47
C MET A 106 11.47 13.13 7.25
N LEU A 107 10.55 13.12 6.27
CA LEU A 107 9.75 11.95 5.93
C LEU A 107 10.62 10.79 5.45
N LYS A 108 11.63 11.07 4.61
CA LYS A 108 12.57 10.06 4.14
C LYS A 108 13.33 9.42 5.30
N GLU A 109 13.87 10.23 6.21
CA GLU A 109 14.59 9.74 7.38
C GLU A 109 13.71 8.90 8.31
N ARG A 110 12.45 9.31 8.53
CA ARG A 110 11.48 8.52 9.31
C ARG A 110 11.17 7.17 8.64
N ILE A 111 10.94 7.16 7.32
CA ILE A 111 10.70 5.92 6.56
C ILE A 111 11.91 5.00 6.63
N ASP A 112 13.12 5.54 6.47
CA ASP A 112 14.35 4.77 6.55
C ASP A 112 14.58 4.22 7.98
N LYS A 113 14.29 5.00 9.02
CA LYS A 113 14.30 4.52 10.42
C LYS A 113 13.31 3.39 10.66
N ILE A 114 12.06 3.53 10.23
CA ILE A 114 11.04 2.45 10.34
C ILE A 114 11.50 1.20 9.60
N ARG A 115 12.08 1.37 8.40
CA ARG A 115 12.58 0.25 7.58
C ARG A 115 13.79 -0.45 8.20
N ASN A 116 14.62 0.27 8.95
CA ASN A 116 15.80 -0.27 9.62
C ASN A 116 15.48 -0.81 11.01
N ALA A 117 14.47 -0.26 11.70
CA ALA A 117 14.01 -0.69 13.03
C ALA A 117 13.05 -1.86 13.00
N ARG A 118 12.29 -2.03 11.89
CA ARG A 118 11.76 -3.35 11.56
C ARG A 118 12.97 -4.21 11.27
N ASP A 119 13.34 -4.99 12.28
CA ASP A 119 14.18 -6.16 12.12
C ASP A 119 13.77 -6.80 10.81
N ARG A 120 14.69 -6.79 9.85
CA ARG A 120 14.43 -7.40 8.55
C ARG A 120 14.46 -8.88 8.87
N GLY A 121 13.36 -9.38 9.44
CA GLY A 121 13.02 -10.80 9.47
C GLY A 121 13.48 -11.29 8.13
N GLU A 122 14.51 -12.13 8.20
CA GLU A 122 15.58 -12.23 7.23
C GLU A 122 14.98 -12.07 5.83
N LEU A 123 15.60 -11.22 4.98
CA LEU A 123 15.37 -11.33 3.53
C LEU A 123 15.21 -12.84 3.28
N LYS A 124 14.11 -13.29 2.67
CA LYS A 124 13.79 -14.72 2.53
C LYS A 124 15.01 -15.56 2.06
N ASP A 125 15.94 -14.88 1.40
CA ASP A 125 17.19 -15.37 0.82
C ASP A 125 18.49 -14.75 1.44
N GLY A 126 18.46 -14.23 2.67
CA GLY A 126 19.61 -13.65 3.39
C GLY A 126 20.03 -12.23 2.95
N PRO A 127 21.08 -11.65 3.57
CA PRO A 127 21.58 -10.32 3.24
C PRO A 127 21.86 -10.14 1.74
N ARG A 128 21.68 -8.91 1.23
CA ARG A 128 21.90 -8.60 -0.18
C ARG A 128 23.37 -8.82 -0.56
N ASN A 129 23.61 -9.60 -1.60
CA ASN A 129 24.96 -9.73 -2.16
C ASN A 129 25.36 -8.46 -2.91
N ARG A 130 26.65 -8.12 -2.81
CA ARG A 130 27.25 -7.01 -3.53
C ARG A 130 27.71 -7.53 -4.89
N ASN A 131 27.16 -6.98 -5.98
CA ASN A 131 27.64 -7.32 -7.31
C ASN A 131 28.99 -6.65 -7.61
N SER A 132 29.64 -7.11 -8.68
CA SER A 132 30.90 -6.55 -9.22
C SER A 132 30.86 -5.03 -9.38
N ASP A 133 29.69 -4.49 -9.71
CA ASP A 133 29.48 -3.04 -9.95
C ASP A 133 29.21 -2.26 -8.66
N GLY A 134 29.43 -2.86 -7.49
CA GLY A 134 29.23 -2.25 -6.18
C GLY A 134 27.77 -2.09 -5.74
N ARG A 135 26.80 -2.53 -6.56
CA ARG A 135 25.36 -2.43 -6.27
C ARG A 135 24.88 -3.65 -5.46
N ASN A 136 24.05 -3.40 -4.45
CA ASN A 136 23.45 -4.46 -3.62
C ASN A 136 22.25 -5.09 -4.33
N ILE A 137 22.35 -6.37 -4.69
CA ILE A 137 21.30 -7.12 -5.39
C ILE A 137 20.56 -8.02 -4.42
N ARG A 138 19.25 -8.19 -4.66
CA ARG A 138 18.43 -9.15 -3.90
C ARG A 138 18.79 -10.55 -4.39
N ASN A 139 19.17 -11.42 -3.46
CA ASN A 139 19.27 -12.84 -3.76
C ASN A 139 17.86 -13.29 -4.19
N ARG A 140 17.72 -13.78 -5.43
CA ARG A 140 16.48 -14.37 -5.93
C ARG A 140 16.73 -15.86 -5.80
N GLY A 141 16.18 -16.49 -4.77
CA GLY A 141 16.20 -17.95 -4.66
C GLY A 141 15.72 -18.58 -5.97
N ASN A 142 16.46 -19.58 -6.44
CA ASN A 142 16.19 -20.32 -7.66
C ASN A 142 14.91 -21.16 -7.51
#